data_AF-X0YE18-F1
#
_entry.id   AF-X0YE18-F1
#
_cell.length_a   1.000
_cell.length_b   1.000
_cell.length_c   1.000
_cell.angle_alpha   90.00
_cell.angle_beta   90.00
_cell.angle_gamma   90.00
#
_symmetry.space_group_name_H-M   'P 1'
#
loop_
_entity.id
_entity.type
_entity.pdbx_description
1 polymer ?
#
loop_
_entity_poly.entity_id
_entity_poly.type
_entity_poly.pdbx_seq_one_letter_code
_entity_poly.pdbx_strand_id
1 'polypeptide(L)'
;FSMPIYKASHSYPLIVLNRLPSDKQNPHDAQRLLIMDSDGDLAVIKAPLKLMAESEKRLEEWTAKTDMHACIIIDRGAKGLDINYLMISQPQKKALDTMVRRFKETGNGEQPVMAAAKKVLIQAKDMSVPVID
;
A
#
# COMPACT_ATOMS: atom_id res chain seq x y z
N PHE A 1 -5.61 -19.14 12.79
CA PHE A 1 -5.47 -18.83 11.36
C PHE A 1 -6.61 -17.92 10.96
N SER A 2 -6.32 -16.64 10.67
CA SER A 2 -7.30 -15.74 10.06
C SER A 2 -6.56 -14.92 9.00
N MET A 3 -6.85 -15.23 7.74
CA MET A 3 -6.41 -14.52 6.55
C MET A 3 -7.42 -14.92 5.46
N PRO A 4 -7.99 -14.02 4.64
CA PRO A 4 -7.89 -12.54 4.60
C PRO A 4 -9.26 -11.83 4.63
N ILE A 5 -9.25 -10.53 4.90
CA ILE A 5 -10.36 -9.64 4.53
C ILE A 5 -10.26 -9.41 3.01
N TYR A 6 -11.07 -10.15 2.26
CA TYR A 6 -11.30 -9.91 0.83
C TYR A 6 -12.45 -8.91 0.69
N LYS A 7 -12.15 -7.66 0.34
CA LYS A 7 -13.16 -6.68 -0.10
C LYS A 7 -13.37 -6.88 -1.60
N ALA A 8 -14.60 -7.11 -2.05
CA ALA A 8 -14.91 -7.32 -3.49
C ALA A 8 -14.60 -6.08 -4.35
N SER A 9 -14.54 -4.91 -3.72
CA SER A 9 -14.16 -3.64 -4.31
C SER A 9 -13.29 -2.87 -3.33
N HIS A 10 -12.13 -2.40 -3.79
CA HIS A 10 -11.27 -1.50 -3.02
C HIS A 10 -11.48 -0.06 -3.48
N SER A 11 -11.52 0.86 -2.52
CA SER A 11 -11.58 2.29 -2.78
C SER A 11 -10.15 2.80 -3.02
N TYR A 12 -9.82 3.13 -4.26
CA TYR A 12 -8.52 3.71 -4.61
C TYR A 12 -8.36 5.15 -4.09
N PRO A 13 -7.13 5.64 -3.84
CA PRO A 13 -5.83 4.95 -3.96
C PRO A 13 -5.61 3.85 -2.92
N LEU A 14 -4.74 2.87 -3.25
CA LEU A 14 -4.29 1.84 -2.32
C LEU A 14 -2.84 2.11 -1.90
N ILE A 15 -2.59 2.30 -0.60
CA ILE A 15 -1.25 2.46 -0.06
C ILE A 15 -0.68 1.07 0.23
N VAL A 16 0.45 0.73 -0.40
CA VAL A 16 1.15 -0.53 -0.13
C VAL A 16 1.91 -0.41 1.19
N LEU A 17 1.59 -1.30 2.13
CA LEU A 17 2.19 -1.30 3.45
C LEU A 17 3.30 -2.34 3.59
N ASN A 18 3.10 -3.53 3.04
CA ASN A 18 4.07 -4.62 3.19
C ASN A 18 3.88 -5.74 2.16
N ARG A 19 4.98 -6.38 1.76
CA ARG A 19 4.93 -7.67 1.06
C ARG A 19 4.60 -8.80 2.01
N LEU A 20 3.69 -9.67 1.58
CA LEU A 20 3.36 -10.89 2.31
C LEU A 20 3.99 -12.10 1.62
N PRO A 21 4.34 -13.15 2.36
CA PRO A 21 4.82 -14.40 1.77
C PRO A 21 3.81 -14.95 0.77
N SER A 22 4.31 -15.50 -0.34
CA SER A 22 3.50 -16.30 -1.25
C SER A 22 2.89 -17.48 -0.51
N ASP A 23 1.62 -17.78 -0.79
CA ASP A 23 0.95 -18.98 -0.32
C ASP A 23 0.74 -19.98 -1.47
N LYS A 24 0.31 -21.20 -1.16
CA LYS A 24 0.04 -22.25 -2.16
C LYS A 24 -1.08 -21.88 -3.16
N GLN A 25 -1.83 -20.81 -2.91
CA GLN A 25 -2.94 -20.33 -3.75
C GLN A 25 -2.52 -19.11 -4.60
N ASN A 26 -1.25 -18.74 -4.57
CA ASN A 26 -0.75 -17.58 -5.28
C ASN A 26 -0.31 -17.98 -6.68
N PRO A 27 -0.81 -17.32 -7.75
CA PRO A 27 -0.25 -17.47 -9.08
C PRO A 27 1.26 -17.22 -9.05
N HIS A 28 2.02 -17.99 -9.83
CA HIS A 28 3.49 -17.89 -9.88
C HIS A 28 4.00 -16.48 -10.27
N ASP A 29 3.14 -15.68 -10.89
CA ASP A 29 3.41 -14.34 -11.41
C ASP A 29 2.77 -13.21 -10.56
N ALA A 30 2.27 -13.51 -9.36
CA ALA A 30 1.61 -12.54 -8.49
C ALA A 30 2.29 -12.40 -7.12
N GLN A 31 2.39 -11.15 -6.63
CA GLN A 31 2.84 -10.80 -5.29
C GLN A 31 1.64 -10.46 -4.40
N ARG A 32 1.60 -11.05 -3.19
CA ARG A 32 0.62 -10.68 -2.17
C ARG A 32 1.08 -9.43 -1.44
N LEU A 33 0.18 -8.45 -1.33
CA LEU A 33 0.45 -7.17 -0.69
C LEU A 33 -0.57 -6.93 0.42
N LEU A 34 -0.08 -6.50 1.57
CA LEU A 34 -0.91 -5.81 2.55
C LEU A 34 -1.03 -4.36 2.11
N ILE A 35 -2.27 -3.92 1.90
CA ILE A 35 -2.59 -2.54 1.51
C ILE A 35 -3.50 -1.89 2.54
N MET A 36 -3.51 -0.56 2.53
CA MET A 36 -4.54 0.27 3.14
C MET A 36 -5.32 0.96 2.03
N ASP A 37 -6.64 0.76 1.98
CA ASP A 37 -7.49 1.43 1.00
C ASP A 37 -7.81 2.87 1.44
N SER A 38 -8.45 3.64 0.56
CA SER A 38 -8.74 5.05 0.81
C SER A 38 -9.75 5.27 1.94
N ASP A 39 -10.50 4.27 2.37
CA ASP A 39 -11.37 4.33 3.54
C ASP A 39 -10.59 4.09 4.85
N GLY A 40 -9.34 3.64 4.73
CA GLY A 40 -8.45 3.33 5.84
C GLY A 40 -8.51 1.85 6.25
N ASP A 41 -9.19 1.01 5.46
CA ASP A 41 -9.30 -0.41 5.74
C ASP A 41 -8.06 -1.16 5.25
N LEU A 42 -7.64 -2.16 6.03
CA LEU A 42 -6.56 -3.06 5.63
C LEU A 42 -7.10 -4.24 4.85
N ALA A 43 -6.46 -4.53 3.72
CA ALA A 43 -6.78 -5.69 2.90
C ALA A 43 -5.53 -6.35 2.32
N VAL A 44 -5.69 -7.59 1.87
CA VAL A 44 -4.65 -8.32 1.14
C VAL A 44 -5.05 -8.42 -0.32
N ILE A 45 -4.22 -7.88 -1.21
CA ILE A 45 -4.43 -7.95 -2.66
C ILE A 45 -3.33 -8.77 -3.33
N LYS A 46 -3.59 -9.16 -4.57
CA LYS A 46 -2.60 -9.75 -5.48
C LYS A 46 -2.28 -8.72 -6.56
N ALA A 47 -1.00 -8.43 -6.78
CA ALA A 47 -0.52 -7.56 -7.86
C ALA A 47 0.51 -8.31 -8.72
N PRO A 48 0.68 -7.97 -10.00
CA PRO A 48 1.70 -8.61 -10.83
C PRO A 48 3.10 -8.49 -10.21
N LEU A 49 3.80 -9.62 -10.09
CA LEU A 49 5.10 -9.70 -9.43
C LEU A 49 6.12 -8.78 -10.10
N LYS A 50 6.16 -8.77 -11.43
CA LYS A 50 7.09 -7.94 -12.20
C LYS A 50 6.87 -6.44 -11.94
N LEU A 51 5.61 -6.00 -11.93
CA LEU A 51 5.26 -4.62 -11.64
C LEU A 51 5.76 -4.21 -10.25
N MET A 52 5.47 -5.03 -9.23
CA MET A 52 5.90 -4.72 -7.86
C MET A 52 7.41 -4.79 -7.66
N ALA A 53 8.11 -5.71 -8.33
CA ALA A 53 9.56 -5.80 -8.27
C ALA A 53 10.24 -4.56 -8.85
N GLU A 54 9.77 -4.07 -10.01
CA GLU A 54 10.26 -2.84 -10.62
C GLU A 54 9.96 -1.62 -9.75
N SER A 55 8.75 -1.54 -9.19
CA SER A 55 8.35 -0.41 -8.37
C SER A 55 9.13 -0.28 -7.06
N GLU A 56 9.40 -1.40 -6.39
CA GLU A 56 10.19 -1.41 -5.16
C GLU A 56 11.65 -1.11 -5.40
N LYS A 57 12.24 -1.67 -6.47
CA LYS A 57 13.61 -1.34 -6.85
C LYS A 57 13.78 0.17 -7.07
N ARG A 58 12.84 0.80 -7.78
CA ARG A 58 12.84 2.27 -7.97
C ARG A 58 12.72 3.03 -6.65
N LEU A 59 11.87 2.55 -5.73
CA LEU A 59 11.72 3.16 -4.41
C LEU A 59 13.00 3.07 -3.59
N GLU A 60 13.65 1.90 -3.57
CA GLU A 60 14.93 1.68 -2.89
C GLU A 60 16.02 2.60 -3.46
N GLU A 61 16.14 2.69 -4.78
CA GLU A 61 17.11 3.57 -5.44
C GLU A 61 16.87 5.05 -5.12
N TRP A 62 15.60 5.46 -5.01
CA TRP A 62 15.26 6.84 -4.71
C TRP A 62 15.47 7.21 -3.24
N THR A 63 15.06 6.33 -2.33
CA THR A 63 15.24 6.52 -0.88
C THR A 63 16.72 6.53 -0.49
N ALA A 64 17.55 5.70 -1.15
CA ALA A 64 19.01 5.71 -0.95
C ALA A 64 19.68 7.03 -1.38
N LYS A 65 19.09 7.78 -2.33
CA LYS A 65 19.66 9.03 -2.85
C LYS A 65 19.19 10.28 -2.11
N THR A 66 18.04 10.23 -1.46
CA THR A 66 17.34 11.43 -0.96
C THR A 66 17.26 11.51 0.56
N ASP A 67 17.63 10.45 1.30
CA ASP A 67 17.38 10.31 2.75
C ASP A 67 15.91 10.55 3.16
N MET A 68 15.00 10.42 2.19
CA MET A 68 13.58 10.60 2.39
C MET A 68 12.88 9.26 2.38
N HIS A 69 11.74 9.18 3.05
CA HIS A 69 10.90 7.99 3.04
C HIS A 69 9.76 8.16 2.04
N ALA A 70 9.40 7.09 1.35
CA ALA A 70 8.23 7.06 0.49
C ALA A 70 7.48 5.74 0.61
N CYS A 71 6.20 5.77 0.24
CA CYS A 71 5.38 4.58 0.08
C CYS A 71 4.89 4.45 -1.37
N ILE A 72 4.58 3.21 -1.76
CA ILE A 72 4.00 2.91 -3.06
C ILE A 72 2.49 3.13 -2.96
N ILE A 73 1.95 3.85 -3.93
CA ILE A 73 0.52 4.05 -4.14
C ILE A 73 0.12 3.29 -5.40
N ILE A 74 -0.92 2.47 -5.31
CA ILE A 74 -1.54 1.82 -6.47
C ILE A 74 -2.83 2.56 -6.76
N ASP A 75 -2.96 3.05 -7.98
CA ASP A 75 -4.13 3.73 -8.51
C ASP A 75 -4.79 2.93 -9.64
N ARG A 76 -6.03 3.30 -9.96
CA ARG A 76 -6.74 2.80 -11.13
C ARG A 76 -6.50 3.74 -12.30
N GLY A 77 -5.51 3.41 -13.10
CA GLY A 77 -5.16 4.11 -14.33
C GLY A 77 -6.09 3.77 -15.50
N ALA A 78 -6.00 4.58 -16.57
CA ALA A 78 -6.77 4.37 -17.80
C ALA A 78 -6.51 3.01 -18.47
N LYS A 79 -5.34 2.39 -18.22
CA LYS A 79 -4.90 1.11 -18.79
C LYS A 79 -4.85 -0.04 -17.76
N GLY A 80 -5.32 0.17 -16.54
CA GLY A 80 -5.25 -0.84 -15.47
C GLY A 80 -4.73 -0.28 -14.16
N LEU A 81 -3.69 -0.90 -13.60
CA LEU A 81 -3.06 -0.44 -12.37
C LEU A 81 -1.91 0.50 -12.69
N ASP A 82 -1.93 1.69 -12.09
CA ASP A 82 -0.82 2.64 -12.14
C ASP A 82 -0.10 2.66 -10.78
N ILE A 83 1.22 2.86 -10.82
CA ILE A 83 2.04 2.93 -9.61
C ILE A 83 2.58 4.34 -9.45
N ASN A 84 2.24 4.95 -8.31
CA ASN A 84 2.70 6.26 -7.87
C ASN A 84 3.53 6.11 -6.59
N TYR A 85 4.26 7.17 -6.25
CA TYR A 85 5.07 7.22 -5.03
C TYR A 85 4.71 8.46 -4.23
N LEU A 86 4.44 8.27 -2.94
CA LEU A 86 4.13 9.36 -2.03
C LEU A 86 5.24 9.50 -1.00
N MET A 87 5.80 10.71 -0.91
CA MET A 87 6.77 11.06 0.12
C MET A 87 6.11 11.16 1.47
N ILE A 88 6.75 10.57 2.47
CA ILE A 88 6.25 10.53 3.83
C ILE A 88 7.35 10.93 4.83
N SER A 89 6.93 11.62 5.87
CA SER A 89 7.77 11.93 7.02
C SER A 89 8.05 10.69 7.88
N GLN A 90 9.06 10.77 8.75
CA GLN A 90 9.37 9.70 9.70
C GLN A 90 8.18 9.34 10.63
N PRO A 91 7.39 10.29 11.18
CA PRO A 91 6.19 9.95 11.94
C PRO A 91 5.13 9.20 11.12
N GLN A 92 4.95 9.55 9.85
CA GLN A 92 4.04 8.86 8.94
C GLN A 92 4.52 7.42 8.68
N LYS A 93 5.80 7.24 8.34
CA LYS A 93 6.41 5.91 8.18
C LYS A 93 6.22 5.05 9.43
N LYS A 94 6.53 5.59 10.61
CA LYS A 94 6.37 4.88 11.89
C LYS A 94 4.93 4.46 12.15
N ALA A 95 3.96 5.28 11.78
CA ALA A 95 2.54 4.94 11.92
C ALA A 95 2.15 3.77 11.00
N LEU A 96 2.57 3.80 9.73
CA LEU A 96 2.34 2.70 8.79
C LEU A 96 3.03 1.41 9.27
N ASP A 97 4.30 1.48 9.68
CA ASP A 97 5.06 0.34 10.23
C ASP A 97 4.37 -0.27 11.46
N THR A 98 3.77 0.57 12.31
CA THR A 98 3.01 0.13 13.49
C THR A 98 1.73 -0.62 13.09
N MET A 99 1.02 -0.15 12.06
CA MET A 99 -0.17 -0.84 11.53
C MET A 99 0.19 -2.21 10.95
N VAL A 100 1.29 -2.30 10.19
CA VAL A 100 1.82 -3.56 9.66
C VAL A 100 2.16 -4.53 10.79
N ARG A 101 2.86 -4.06 11.82
CA ARG A 101 3.25 -4.91 12.95
C ARG A 101 2.03 -5.48 13.66
N ARG A 102 1.04 -4.65 13.97
CA ARG A 102 -0.21 -5.10 14.60
C ARG A 102 -0.98 -6.09 13.73
N PHE A 103 -1.06 -5.85 12.43
CA PHE A 103 -1.68 -6.79 11.50
C PHE A 103 -0.97 -8.15 11.53
N LYS A 104 0.37 -8.17 11.53
CA LYS A 104 1.14 -9.43 11.63
C LYS A 104 0.92 -10.16 12.96
N GLU A 105 0.77 -9.43 14.06
CA GLU A 105 0.55 -9.99 15.41
C GLU A 105 -0.87 -10.54 15.59
N THR A 106 -1.88 -9.87 15.04
CA THR A 106 -3.30 -10.14 15.34
C THR A 106 -4.07 -10.78 14.20
N GLY A 107 -3.58 -10.64 12.96
CA GLY A 107 -4.33 -10.96 11.74
C GLY A 107 -5.56 -10.08 11.51
N ASN A 108 -5.80 -9.07 12.36
CA ASN A 108 -6.97 -8.22 12.26
C ASN A 108 -6.67 -6.94 11.46
N GLY A 109 -7.53 -6.63 10.49
CA GLY A 109 -7.49 -5.41 9.71
C GLY A 109 -8.24 -4.24 10.35
N GLU A 110 -9.16 -4.51 11.27
CA GLU A 110 -9.94 -3.50 11.97
C GLU A 110 -9.10 -2.84 13.06
N GLN A 111 -8.52 -1.68 12.74
CA GLN A 111 -7.85 -0.84 13.72
C GLN A 111 -8.08 0.65 13.44
N PRO A 112 -8.20 1.49 14.47
CA PRO A 112 -8.26 2.93 14.27
C PRO A 112 -7.02 3.43 13.54
N VAL A 113 -7.22 4.06 12.39
CA VAL A 113 -6.11 4.66 11.64
C VAL A 113 -5.51 5.81 12.44
N MET A 114 -4.21 5.69 12.74
CA MET A 114 -3.45 6.73 13.45
C MET A 114 -3.48 8.06 12.69
N ALA A 115 -3.49 9.20 13.39
CA ALA A 115 -3.57 10.52 12.76
C ALA A 115 -2.48 10.75 11.70
N ALA A 116 -1.26 10.26 11.92
CA ALA A 116 -0.19 10.34 10.93
C ALA A 116 -0.47 9.47 9.68
N ALA A 117 -1.03 8.27 9.85
CA ALA A 117 -1.46 7.43 8.72
C ALA A 117 -2.65 8.04 7.97
N LYS A 118 -3.58 8.72 8.67
CA LYS A 118 -4.66 9.50 8.02
C LYS A 118 -4.12 10.61 7.14
N LYS A 119 -3.04 11.29 7.54
CA LYS A 119 -2.39 12.29 6.67
C LYS A 119 -1.83 11.68 5.38
N VAL A 120 -1.27 10.47 5.45
CA VAL A 120 -0.83 9.74 4.24
C VAL A 120 -2.02 9.43 3.34
N LEU A 121 -3.15 9.00 3.90
CA LEU A 121 -4.38 8.76 3.13
C LEU A 121 -4.89 10.01 2.43
N ILE A 122 -4.96 11.14 3.13
CA ILE A 122 -5.39 12.42 2.55
C ILE A 122 -4.46 12.81 1.40
N GLN A 123 -3.15 12.77 1.62
CA GLN A 123 -2.16 13.09 0.58
C GLN A 123 -2.25 12.16 -0.63
N ALA A 124 -2.46 10.85 -0.40
CA ALA A 124 -2.65 9.91 -1.48
C ALA A 124 -3.90 10.25 -2.29
N LYS A 125 -5.04 10.55 -1.63
CA LYS A 125 -6.28 10.94 -2.32
C LYS A 125 -6.08 12.18 -3.18
N ASP A 126 -5.39 13.20 -2.67
CA ASP A 126 -5.15 14.45 -3.39
C ASP A 126 -4.30 14.24 -4.66
N MET A 127 -3.40 13.24 -4.67
CA MET A 127 -2.63 12.86 -5.87
C MET A 127 -3.46 12.11 -6.92
N SER A 128 -4.52 11.41 -6.49
CA SER A 128 -5.33 10.54 -7.33
C SER A 128 -6.55 11.25 -7.93
N VAL A 129 -6.79 12.52 -7.63
CA VAL A 129 -7.86 13.30 -8.25
C VAL A 129 -7.45 13.65 -9.69
N PRO A 130 -8.23 13.29 -10.72
CA PRO A 130 -7.96 13.78 -12.07
C PRO A 130 -8.08 15.30 -12.09
N VAL A 131 -7.05 15.98 -12.59
CA VAL A 131 -7.15 17.38 -12.99
C VAL A 131 -8.21 17.43 -14.10
N ILE A 132 -9.41 17.93 -13.77
CA ILE A 132 -10.40 18.32 -14.76
C ILE A 132 -9.97 19.71 -15.22
N ASP A 133 -9.29 19.77 -16.36
CA ASP A 133 -9.24 20.95 -17.23
C ASP A 133 -9.82 20.56 -18.60
#